data_AF-A0A420U0B7-F1
#
_entry.id   AF-A0A420U0B7-F1
#
_cell.length_a   1.000
_cell.length_b   1.000
_cell.length_c   1.000
_cell.angle_alpha   90.00
_cell.angle_beta   90.00
_cell.angle_gamma   90.00
#
_symmetry.space_group_name_H-M   'P 1'
#
loop_
_entity.id
_entity.type
_entity.pdbx_description
1 polymer ?
#
loop_
_entity_poly.entity_id
_entity_poly.type
_entity_poly.pdbx_seq_one_letter_code
_entity_poly.pdbx_strand_id
1 'polypeptide(L)'
;MTIDVPSDVQSSDMQMGSFDTQGFEPGAWGLVSPQENQLFVPNKTKPWSPPSPPSPTSSNSPWTLVDPLFQDMTHSQRWYLNYYSTRVSLDLVGDDQTNGNRNPYLNLLQLTNEHSFLQQIIIAVSASHMCNLSRSWLGPNSYEREEAPKKLLMDALVAKQKGLQMMPDALRNIDTIGADVILATVLFLINSELIESGWQSWRPHLEGAKKLLNMIEPYTGSDTTLRDYIVADCYVYCTLSLSFNPSQPGTQAASFAPSQVKETLSRTNNSFFCCPPEVLDILRETAQLLHAEAQGNVSSNEALIEFTNLLDRVQRLDVLKWAKERMPDASKVALWSSARTGSAHRLATCLYIIQAAPALRARMPDQVPKALIQDLYETLLPQPDEDPNFKATGWPTFIYGTTATTPESRAWVMDRLKAVAQINPWGFLYSAIDTLQILWKHENGNDGCMNWLQKLKDLNVDFLMV
;
A
#
# COMPACT_ATOMS: atom_id res chain seq x y z
N MET A 1 21.26 43.03 -62.08
CA MET A 1 20.46 43.39 -60.90
C MET A 1 19.52 42.21 -60.64
N THR A 2 19.81 41.21 -59.81
CA THR A 2 20.90 41.02 -58.82
C THR A 2 20.91 42.00 -57.64
N ILE A 3 20.27 41.56 -56.53
CA ILE A 3 20.59 41.68 -55.08
C ILE A 3 19.78 40.49 -54.47
N ASP A 4 20.30 39.39 -53.88
CA ASP A 4 21.17 39.13 -52.70
C ASP A 4 20.47 39.47 -51.34
N VAL A 5 20.60 38.81 -50.17
CA VAL A 5 21.07 37.49 -49.59
C VAL A 5 20.68 37.52 -48.07
N PRO A 6 20.57 36.47 -47.20
CA PRO A 6 20.85 34.99 -47.25
C PRO A 6 19.54 34.15 -47.34
N SER A 7 19.38 32.82 -47.11
CA SER A 7 20.09 31.64 -46.51
C SER A 7 19.79 31.18 -45.05
N ASP A 8 19.89 29.84 -44.84
CA ASP A 8 20.01 29.00 -43.62
C ASP A 8 18.84 28.74 -42.63
N VAL A 9 18.31 27.50 -42.68
CA VAL A 9 17.95 26.66 -41.51
C VAL A 9 18.43 25.23 -41.80
N GLN A 10 19.30 24.66 -40.96
CA GLN A 10 19.79 23.29 -41.10
C GLN A 10 18.89 22.27 -40.38
N SER A 11 18.80 21.05 -40.94
CA SER A 11 18.29 19.88 -40.20
C SER A 11 19.37 19.35 -39.27
N SER A 12 19.01 19.07 -38.01
CA SER A 12 19.88 18.45 -37.02
C SER A 12 19.33 17.09 -36.58
N ASP A 13 19.78 16.02 -37.24
CA ASP A 13 19.58 14.65 -36.72
C ASP A 13 20.33 14.48 -35.40
N MET A 14 19.64 14.04 -34.34
CA MET A 14 20.26 13.73 -33.06
C MET A 14 20.35 12.21 -32.88
N GLN A 15 21.55 11.67 -33.08
CA GLN A 15 21.82 10.23 -32.98
C GLN A 15 21.70 9.72 -31.54
N MET A 16 21.08 8.55 -31.34
CA MET A 16 21.14 7.85 -30.06
C MET A 16 22.49 7.15 -29.88
N GLY A 17 23.14 7.38 -28.75
CA GLY A 17 24.39 6.72 -28.39
C GLY A 17 24.20 5.25 -28.00
N SER A 18 25.06 4.37 -28.50
CA SER A 18 25.15 2.98 -28.04
C SER A 18 25.80 2.91 -26.66
N PHE A 19 25.34 1.99 -25.81
CA PHE A 19 26.02 1.65 -24.56
C PHE A 19 27.09 0.57 -24.79
N ASP A 20 28.34 0.90 -24.47
CA ASP A 20 29.43 -0.09 -24.43
C ASP A 20 29.28 -1.03 -23.23
N THR A 21 29.57 -2.32 -23.45
CA THR A 21 29.64 -3.34 -22.42
C THR A 21 31.08 -3.77 -22.17
N GLN A 22 31.63 -3.42 -21.01
CA GLN A 22 32.88 -4.00 -20.50
C GLN A 22 32.60 -4.67 -19.15
N GLY A 23 32.89 -5.96 -19.08
CA GLY A 23 32.62 -6.79 -17.90
C GLY A 23 33.74 -6.73 -16.85
N PHE A 24 33.42 -7.19 -15.65
CA PHE A 24 34.39 -7.47 -14.58
C PHE A 24 33.97 -8.77 -13.87
N GLU A 25 34.94 -9.65 -13.60
CA GLU A 25 34.70 -10.92 -12.91
C GLU A 25 34.54 -10.75 -11.38
N PRO A 26 33.78 -11.64 -10.71
CA PRO A 26 33.52 -11.53 -9.27
C PRO A 26 34.69 -12.05 -8.42
N GLY A 27 35.49 -11.14 -7.87
CA GLY A 27 36.52 -11.47 -6.87
C GLY A 27 35.91 -11.85 -5.52
N ALA A 28 36.19 -13.08 -5.05
CA ALA A 28 35.63 -13.60 -3.80
C ALA A 28 36.32 -13.04 -2.54
N TRP A 29 35.51 -12.56 -1.58
CA TRP A 29 35.94 -12.25 -0.21
C TRP A 29 34.90 -12.74 0.79
N GLY A 30 35.31 -13.62 1.70
CA GLY A 30 34.46 -14.09 2.80
C GLY A 30 34.46 -13.10 3.96
N LEU A 31 33.30 -12.93 4.62
CA LEU A 31 33.15 -12.15 5.85
C LEU A 31 32.44 -12.97 6.93
N VAL A 32 32.70 -12.60 8.18
CA VAL A 32 32.34 -13.37 9.38
C VAL A 32 30.87 -13.16 9.76
N SER A 33 30.21 -14.24 10.19
CA SER A 33 28.78 -14.25 10.58
C SER A 33 28.48 -13.37 11.79
N PRO A 34 27.54 -12.40 11.69
CA PRO A 34 26.78 -11.90 12.82
C PRO A 34 25.82 -12.97 13.33
N GLN A 35 25.35 -12.85 14.57
CA GLN A 35 24.39 -13.82 15.15
C GLN A 35 23.00 -13.69 14.51
N GLU A 36 22.40 -14.83 14.16
CA GLU A 36 21.07 -14.88 13.53
C GLU A 36 19.95 -14.49 14.52
N ASN A 37 19.41 -13.27 14.37
CA ASN A 37 17.98 -13.09 14.61
C ASN A 37 17.25 -13.79 13.46
N GLN A 38 16.70 -14.98 13.72
CA GLN A 38 15.99 -15.75 12.70
C GLN A 38 14.66 -15.06 12.34
N LEU A 39 14.72 -14.24 11.28
CA LEU A 39 13.58 -13.67 10.59
C LEU A 39 12.56 -14.78 10.28
N PHE A 40 11.28 -14.54 10.60
CA PHE A 40 10.23 -15.49 10.25
C PHE A 40 9.92 -15.40 8.74
N VAL A 41 10.73 -16.06 7.93
CA VAL A 41 10.44 -16.35 6.53
C VAL A 41 9.45 -17.52 6.48
N PRO A 42 8.23 -17.35 5.92
CA PRO A 42 7.31 -18.46 5.74
C PRO A 42 7.95 -19.52 4.83
N ASN A 43 8.24 -20.71 5.35
CA ASN A 43 8.80 -21.78 4.55
C ASN A 43 7.73 -22.27 3.55
N LYS A 44 7.88 -21.89 2.27
CA LYS A 44 6.91 -22.09 1.17
C LYS A 44 6.42 -23.54 1.00
N THR A 45 7.06 -24.53 1.63
CA THR A 45 6.65 -25.96 1.63
C THR A 45 5.75 -26.39 2.79
N LYS A 46 5.42 -25.52 3.75
CA LYS A 46 4.50 -25.81 4.87
C LYS A 46 3.60 -24.61 5.20
N PRO A 47 2.28 -24.80 5.40
CA PRO A 47 1.40 -23.78 5.97
C PRO A 47 1.93 -23.26 7.31
N TRP A 48 1.79 -21.96 7.56
CA TRP A 48 2.06 -21.42 8.89
C TRP A 48 1.00 -21.95 9.86
N SER A 49 1.43 -22.87 10.73
CA SER A 49 0.62 -23.28 11.87
C SER A 49 0.82 -22.26 12.99
N PRO A 50 -0.23 -21.54 13.45
CA PRO A 50 -0.09 -20.68 14.62
C PRO A 50 0.37 -21.53 15.82
N PRO A 51 1.33 -21.05 16.63
CA PRO A 51 1.64 -21.70 17.90
C PRO A 51 0.35 -21.75 18.72
N SER A 52 -0.13 -22.96 19.02
CA SER A 52 -1.32 -23.10 19.86
C SER A 52 -1.06 -22.42 21.20
N PRO A 53 -1.88 -21.45 21.63
CA PRO A 53 -1.67 -20.82 22.93
C PRO A 53 -1.74 -21.93 24.00
N PRO A 54 -0.71 -22.09 24.84
CA PRO A 54 -0.61 -23.22 25.76
C PRO A 54 -1.85 -23.32 26.65
N SER A 55 -2.33 -24.55 26.81
CA SER A 55 -3.53 -24.83 27.61
C SER A 55 -3.36 -24.26 29.03
N PRO A 56 -4.40 -23.62 29.61
CA PRO A 56 -4.31 -23.00 30.94
C PRO A 56 -4.07 -23.98 32.10
N THR A 57 -3.92 -25.28 31.80
CA THR A 57 -3.65 -26.37 32.72
C THR A 57 -2.16 -26.72 32.88
N SER A 58 -1.23 -26.12 32.10
CA SER A 58 0.21 -26.37 32.25
C SER A 58 0.84 -25.55 33.38
N SER A 59 0.50 -25.86 34.65
CA SER A 59 0.82 -25.04 35.82
C SER A 59 2.30 -24.97 36.24
N ASN A 60 3.20 -25.72 35.58
CA ASN A 60 4.56 -25.99 36.07
C ASN A 60 5.67 -25.56 35.08
N SER A 61 5.56 -24.36 34.51
CA SER A 61 6.75 -23.61 34.07
C SER A 61 7.20 -22.68 35.20
N PRO A 62 8.51 -22.52 35.46
CA PRO A 62 8.98 -21.51 36.41
C PRO A 62 8.56 -20.11 35.95
N TRP A 63 8.39 -19.19 36.89
CA TRP A 63 7.91 -17.82 36.65
C TRP A 63 8.80 -17.05 35.66
N THR A 64 8.49 -17.17 34.36
CA THR A 64 9.09 -16.34 33.32
C THR A 64 8.74 -14.90 33.61
N LEU A 65 9.76 -14.03 33.73
CA LEU A 65 9.56 -12.61 33.99
C LEU A 65 8.70 -12.01 32.88
N VAL A 66 7.49 -11.59 33.24
CA VAL A 66 6.59 -10.87 32.33
C VAL A 66 7.06 -9.44 32.25
N ASP A 67 7.28 -8.97 31.01
CA ASP A 67 7.63 -7.57 30.74
C ASP A 67 6.67 -6.62 31.49
N PRO A 68 7.15 -5.59 32.19
CA PRO A 68 6.32 -4.58 32.85
C PRO A 68 5.16 -4.04 32.01
N LEU A 69 5.33 -3.89 30.69
CA LEU A 69 4.32 -3.43 29.75
C LEU A 69 3.11 -4.38 29.64
N PHE A 70 3.26 -5.63 30.08
CA PHE A 70 2.30 -6.72 29.88
C PHE A 70 1.78 -7.37 31.18
N GLN A 71 2.10 -6.83 32.37
CA GLN A 71 1.86 -7.51 33.65
C GLN A 71 0.37 -7.74 33.97
N ASP A 72 -0.48 -6.72 33.80
CA ASP A 72 -1.93 -6.81 34.10
C ASP A 72 -2.75 -7.52 33.01
N MET A 73 -2.10 -7.98 31.93
CA MET A 73 -2.80 -8.51 30.76
C MET A 73 -3.00 -10.03 30.82
N THR A 74 -4.14 -10.52 30.34
CA THR A 74 -4.36 -11.96 30.17
C THR A 74 -3.38 -12.56 29.15
N HIS A 75 -3.15 -13.87 29.25
CA HIS A 75 -2.26 -14.58 28.32
C HIS A 75 -2.66 -14.40 26.84
N SER A 76 -3.97 -14.31 26.53
CA SER A 76 -4.46 -14.10 25.17
C SER A 76 -4.12 -12.69 24.65
N GLN A 77 -4.33 -11.65 25.46
CA GLN A 77 -3.95 -10.26 25.11
C GLN A 77 -2.44 -10.18 24.83
N ARG A 78 -1.61 -10.75 25.71
CA ARG A 78 -0.14 -10.79 25.53
C ARG A 78 0.29 -11.50 24.26
N TRP A 79 -0.35 -12.63 23.92
CA TRP A 79 -0.02 -13.39 22.71
C TRP A 79 -0.28 -12.58 21.43
N TYR A 80 -1.42 -11.90 21.34
CA TYR A 80 -1.75 -11.04 20.20
C TYR A 80 -0.88 -9.77 20.15
N LEU A 81 -0.60 -9.10 21.27
CA LEU A 81 0.27 -7.92 21.30
C LEU A 81 1.75 -8.24 21.01
N ASN A 82 2.22 -9.44 21.39
CA ASN A 82 3.53 -9.94 20.96
C ASN A 82 3.57 -10.22 19.45
N TYR A 83 2.50 -10.79 18.87
CA TYR A 83 2.43 -10.98 17.42
C TYR A 83 2.30 -9.66 16.66
N TYR A 84 1.64 -8.66 17.24
CA TYR A 84 1.66 -7.30 16.73
C TYR A 84 3.10 -6.79 16.62
N SER A 85 3.86 -6.84 17.73
CA SER A 85 5.21 -6.28 17.78
C SER A 85 6.23 -7.02 16.90
N THR A 86 6.10 -8.34 16.74
CA THR A 86 7.06 -9.16 15.98
C THR A 86 6.65 -9.48 14.55
N ARG A 87 5.42 -9.15 14.12
CA ARG A 87 4.94 -9.52 12.79
C ARG A 87 4.09 -8.49 12.07
N VAL A 88 3.08 -7.91 12.72
CA VAL A 88 2.14 -6.95 12.07
C VAL A 88 2.78 -5.57 11.90
N SER A 89 3.55 -5.12 12.90
CA SER A 89 4.35 -3.90 12.85
C SER A 89 5.21 -3.81 11.59
N LEU A 90 5.79 -4.95 11.16
CA LEU A 90 6.69 -5.07 10.01
C LEU A 90 5.99 -4.87 8.66
N ASP A 91 4.67 -5.04 8.59
CA ASP A 91 3.88 -4.81 7.37
C ASP A 91 3.58 -3.30 7.17
N LEU A 92 3.74 -2.48 8.22
CA LEU A 92 3.45 -1.04 8.25
C LEU A 92 4.67 -0.16 7.95
N VAL A 93 5.85 -0.75 7.76
CA VAL A 93 7.08 -0.04 7.35
C VAL A 93 7.70 -0.70 6.12
N GLY A 94 8.50 0.03 5.35
CA GLY A 94 9.23 -0.51 4.19
C GLY A 94 10.28 -1.54 4.61
N ASP A 95 11.31 -1.08 5.33
CA ASP A 95 12.46 -1.85 5.79
C ASP A 95 12.74 -1.63 7.29
N ASP A 96 12.71 -2.71 8.07
CA ASP A 96 12.95 -2.72 9.52
C ASP A 96 14.45 -2.81 9.89
N GLN A 97 15.34 -3.09 8.92
CA GLN A 97 16.75 -3.41 9.17
C GLN A 97 17.71 -2.21 9.06
N THR A 98 17.23 -1.01 8.75
CA THR A 98 18.08 0.19 8.75
C THR A 98 18.36 0.66 10.18
N ASN A 99 19.63 0.54 10.61
CA ASN A 99 20.10 0.77 11.99
C ASN A 99 19.77 2.14 12.63
N GLY A 100 19.22 3.10 11.88
CA GLY A 100 18.80 4.42 12.39
C GLY A 100 17.28 4.60 12.56
N ASN A 101 16.43 3.75 11.98
CA ASN A 101 15.01 4.02 11.83
C ASN A 101 14.13 2.94 12.48
N ARG A 102 14.02 2.99 13.81
CA ARG A 102 13.12 2.09 14.57
C ARG A 102 11.69 2.26 14.08
N ASN A 103 11.04 1.15 13.78
CA ASN A 103 9.63 1.10 13.39
C ASN A 103 8.74 1.86 14.40
N PRO A 104 8.16 3.03 14.02
CA PRO A 104 7.51 3.91 14.97
C PRO A 104 6.21 3.32 15.52
N TYR A 105 5.59 2.39 14.79
CA TYR A 105 4.38 1.70 15.23
C TYR A 105 4.59 0.84 16.48
N LEU A 106 5.84 0.45 16.79
CA LEU A 106 6.15 -0.21 18.07
C LEU A 106 5.84 0.67 19.29
N ASN A 107 5.87 2.01 19.16
CA ASN A 107 5.53 2.92 20.26
C ASN A 107 4.04 2.80 20.68
N LEU A 108 3.16 2.31 19.81
CA LEU A 108 1.75 2.05 20.14
C LEU A 108 1.60 1.00 21.26
N LEU A 109 2.57 0.10 21.45
CA LEU A 109 2.54 -0.90 22.53
C LEU A 109 2.35 -0.26 23.91
N GLN A 110 3.06 0.83 24.20
CA GLN A 110 2.95 1.54 25.48
C GLN A 110 1.53 2.09 25.67
N LEU A 111 0.99 2.73 24.63
CA LEU A 111 -0.38 3.23 24.60
C LEU A 111 -1.43 2.12 24.73
N THR A 112 -1.14 0.86 24.36
CA THR A 112 -2.07 -0.27 24.59
C THR A 112 -2.24 -0.66 26.06
N ASN A 113 -1.37 -0.19 26.97
CA ASN A 113 -1.57 -0.41 28.41
C ASN A 113 -2.49 0.67 29.00
N GLU A 114 -2.34 1.92 28.56
CA GLU A 114 -3.11 3.08 29.04
C GLU A 114 -4.51 3.17 28.40
N HIS A 115 -4.67 2.64 27.19
CA HIS A 115 -5.88 2.82 26.38
C HIS A 115 -6.48 1.49 25.91
N SER A 116 -7.41 0.96 26.70
CA SER A 116 -8.14 -0.29 26.43
C SER A 116 -8.82 -0.34 25.06
N PHE A 117 -9.30 0.80 24.53
CA PHE A 117 -9.92 0.86 23.20
C PHE A 117 -8.91 0.57 22.09
N LEU A 118 -7.75 1.24 22.11
CA LEU A 118 -6.63 0.98 21.20
C LEU A 118 -6.16 -0.47 21.33
N GLN A 119 -5.95 -0.96 22.56
CA GLN A 119 -5.53 -2.33 22.82
C GLN A 119 -6.44 -3.37 22.15
N GLN A 120 -7.76 -3.24 22.28
CA GLN A 120 -8.70 -4.19 21.65
C GLN A 120 -8.66 -4.12 20.11
N ILE A 121 -8.39 -2.95 19.50
CA ILE A 121 -8.24 -2.85 18.04
C ILE A 121 -6.89 -3.43 17.57
N ILE A 122 -5.78 -3.22 18.29
CA ILE A 122 -4.50 -3.88 17.98
C ILE A 122 -4.64 -5.42 18.06
N ILE A 123 -5.38 -5.92 19.05
CA ILE A 123 -5.68 -7.35 19.19
C ILE A 123 -6.57 -7.85 18.03
N ALA A 124 -7.59 -7.08 17.63
CA ALA A 124 -8.46 -7.43 16.51
C ALA A 124 -7.67 -7.57 15.19
N VAL A 125 -6.87 -6.54 14.87
CA VAL A 125 -5.94 -6.53 13.73
C VAL A 125 -4.99 -7.73 13.77
N SER A 126 -4.40 -8.02 14.92
CA SER A 126 -3.47 -9.14 15.10
C SER A 126 -4.14 -10.50 14.88
N ALA A 127 -5.33 -10.69 15.43
CA ALA A 127 -6.10 -11.92 15.30
C ALA A 127 -6.60 -12.14 13.85
N SER A 128 -7.09 -11.09 13.17
CA SER A 128 -7.43 -11.13 11.74
C SER A 128 -6.20 -11.45 10.87
N HIS A 129 -5.04 -10.86 11.19
CA HIS A 129 -3.80 -11.10 10.46
C HIS A 129 -3.29 -12.54 10.62
N MET A 130 -3.29 -13.08 11.85
CA MET A 130 -3.06 -14.52 12.06
C MET A 130 -4.08 -15.38 11.31
N CYS A 131 -5.35 -14.98 11.30
CA CYS A 131 -6.45 -15.73 10.70
C CYS A 131 -6.22 -15.91 9.19
N ASN A 132 -5.79 -14.87 8.47
CA ASN A 132 -5.43 -14.98 7.05
C ASN A 132 -4.14 -15.78 6.83
N LEU A 133 -3.08 -15.53 7.61
CA LEU A 133 -1.80 -16.25 7.47
C LEU A 133 -1.95 -17.77 7.69
N SER A 134 -2.95 -18.18 8.46
CA SER A 134 -3.30 -19.59 8.73
C SER A 134 -4.10 -20.28 7.60
N ARG A 135 -4.51 -19.56 6.54
CA ARG A 135 -5.39 -20.09 5.48
C ARG A 135 -4.60 -20.35 4.19
N SER A 136 -4.25 -21.60 3.94
CA SER A 136 -3.58 -22.01 2.70
C SER A 136 -4.50 -21.85 1.49
N TRP A 137 -3.93 -21.69 0.31
CA TRP A 137 -4.63 -21.92 -0.95
C TRP A 137 -4.88 -23.42 -1.14
N LEU A 138 -6.05 -23.83 -1.63
CA LEU A 138 -6.39 -25.25 -1.82
C LEU A 138 -5.61 -25.96 -2.96
N GLY A 139 -4.73 -25.22 -3.64
CA GLY A 139 -3.78 -25.70 -4.63
C GLY A 139 -3.16 -24.52 -5.39
N PRO A 140 -2.05 -24.70 -6.14
CA PRO A 140 -1.37 -23.62 -6.85
C PRO A 140 -2.33 -22.84 -7.77
N ASN A 141 -3.10 -23.57 -8.58
CA ASN A 141 -4.06 -23.02 -9.54
C ASN A 141 -5.42 -22.70 -8.90
N SER A 142 -5.60 -22.90 -7.59
CA SER A 142 -6.87 -22.60 -6.91
C SER A 142 -6.99 -21.10 -6.58
N TYR A 143 -8.21 -20.59 -6.61
CA TYR A 143 -8.59 -19.28 -6.07
C TYR A 143 -9.26 -19.41 -4.70
N GLU A 144 -9.57 -20.64 -4.27
CA GLU A 144 -10.16 -20.93 -2.97
C GLU A 144 -9.07 -21.11 -1.90
N ARG A 145 -9.35 -20.66 -0.68
CA ARG A 145 -8.52 -20.86 0.51
C ARG A 145 -9.27 -21.68 1.56
N GLU A 146 -8.52 -22.33 2.43
CA GLU A 146 -9.02 -23.09 3.59
C GLU A 146 -10.01 -22.27 4.46
N GLU A 147 -10.87 -22.97 5.23
CA GLU A 147 -11.75 -22.33 6.21
C GLU A 147 -10.94 -21.49 7.20
N ALA A 148 -11.47 -20.31 7.55
CA ALA A 148 -10.87 -19.46 8.57
C ALA A 148 -10.85 -20.18 9.94
N PRO A 149 -9.71 -20.22 10.66
CA PRO A 149 -9.66 -20.82 11.99
C PRO A 149 -10.64 -20.16 12.95
N LYS A 150 -11.72 -20.88 13.29
CA LYS A 150 -12.91 -20.34 13.96
C LYS A 150 -12.61 -19.60 15.26
N LYS A 151 -11.55 -19.98 15.99
CA LYS A 151 -11.07 -19.25 17.16
C LYS A 151 -10.46 -17.88 16.81
N LEU A 152 -9.52 -17.81 15.86
CA LEU A 152 -8.86 -16.54 15.49
C LEU A 152 -9.88 -15.53 14.96
N LEU A 153 -10.82 -16.00 14.13
CA LEU A 153 -11.93 -15.19 13.64
C LEU A 153 -12.83 -14.67 14.77
N MET A 154 -13.17 -15.52 15.75
CA MET A 154 -13.99 -15.11 16.90
C MET A 154 -13.26 -14.13 17.83
N ASP A 155 -11.99 -14.39 18.14
CA ASP A 155 -11.15 -13.51 18.96
C ASP A 155 -11.02 -12.12 18.29
N ALA A 156 -10.84 -12.08 16.97
CA ALA A 156 -10.78 -10.84 16.20
C ALA A 156 -12.09 -10.05 16.26
N LEU A 157 -13.22 -10.69 15.96
CA LEU A 157 -14.55 -10.04 15.95
C LEU A 157 -14.94 -9.52 17.34
N VAL A 158 -14.67 -10.31 18.40
CA VAL A 158 -14.96 -9.90 19.79
C VAL A 158 -14.07 -8.73 20.22
N ALA A 159 -12.80 -8.71 19.82
CA ALA A 159 -11.90 -7.59 20.11
C ALA A 159 -12.31 -6.32 19.34
N LYS A 160 -12.62 -6.44 18.04
CA LYS A 160 -13.13 -5.35 17.18
C LYS A 160 -14.40 -4.73 17.76
N GLN A 161 -15.36 -5.58 18.17
CA GLN A 161 -16.60 -5.14 18.82
C GLN A 161 -16.34 -4.35 20.11
N LYS A 162 -15.47 -4.85 21.00
CA LYS A 162 -15.14 -4.17 22.26
C LYS A 162 -14.47 -2.81 22.04
N GLY A 163 -13.51 -2.74 21.12
CA GLY A 163 -12.86 -1.48 20.76
C GLY A 163 -13.87 -0.45 20.24
N LEU A 164 -14.69 -0.86 19.26
CA LEU A 164 -15.76 -0.01 18.71
C LEU A 164 -16.80 0.43 19.76
N GLN A 165 -17.12 -0.40 20.75
CA GLN A 165 -18.01 -0.03 21.86
C GLN A 165 -17.42 1.04 22.79
N MET A 166 -16.09 1.12 22.92
CA MET A 166 -15.41 2.13 23.74
C MET A 166 -15.11 3.44 22.98
N MET A 167 -15.06 3.42 21.64
CA MET A 167 -14.75 4.61 20.82
C MET A 167 -15.66 5.83 21.08
N PRO A 168 -16.99 5.72 21.29
CA PRO A 168 -17.84 6.89 21.57
C PRO A 168 -17.46 7.63 22.85
N ASP A 169 -17.04 6.92 23.89
CA ASP A 169 -16.60 7.53 25.16
C ASP A 169 -15.15 8.02 25.09
N ALA A 170 -14.29 7.38 24.29
CA ALA A 170 -12.98 7.94 23.97
C ALA A 170 -13.11 9.29 23.24
N LEU A 171 -13.97 9.37 22.21
CA LEU A 171 -14.24 10.60 21.45
C LEU A 171 -14.84 11.73 22.30
N ARG A 172 -15.66 11.40 23.32
CA ARG A 172 -16.18 12.37 24.30
C ARG A 172 -15.10 12.96 25.24
N ASN A 173 -13.97 12.27 25.37
CA ASN A 173 -12.87 12.64 26.26
C ASN A 173 -11.57 12.93 25.49
N ILE A 174 -11.69 13.36 24.22
CA ILE A 174 -10.56 13.58 23.30
C ILE A 174 -9.51 14.56 23.84
N ASP A 175 -9.93 15.60 24.56
CA ASP A 175 -9.03 16.60 25.17
C ASP A 175 -8.18 16.02 26.31
N THR A 176 -8.64 14.95 26.95
CA THR A 176 -7.96 14.24 28.05
C THR A 176 -7.11 13.08 27.54
N ILE A 177 -7.56 12.40 26.48
CA ILE A 177 -6.92 11.21 25.90
C ILE A 177 -5.83 11.59 24.88
N GLY A 178 -5.94 12.76 24.25
CA GLY A 178 -5.10 13.17 23.13
C GLY A 178 -5.64 12.65 21.80
N ALA A 179 -5.89 13.57 20.87
CA ALA A 179 -6.46 13.25 19.57
C ALA A 179 -5.58 12.32 18.71
N ASP A 180 -4.24 12.35 18.89
CA ASP A 180 -3.31 11.46 18.19
C ASP A 180 -3.49 9.97 18.58
N VAL A 181 -3.88 9.66 19.83
CA VAL A 181 -4.18 8.29 20.28
C VAL A 181 -5.47 7.77 19.63
N ILE A 182 -6.48 8.64 19.53
CA ILE A 182 -7.75 8.31 18.87
C ILE A 182 -7.51 8.14 17.36
N LEU A 183 -6.72 9.01 16.73
CA LEU A 183 -6.32 8.90 15.33
C LEU A 183 -5.54 7.59 15.06
N ALA A 184 -4.61 7.21 15.93
CA ALA A 184 -3.92 5.92 15.86
C ALA A 184 -4.91 4.74 15.91
N THR A 185 -5.92 4.80 16.79
CA THR A 185 -6.96 3.77 16.85
C THR A 185 -7.80 3.72 15.57
N VAL A 186 -8.12 4.88 14.99
CA VAL A 186 -8.87 4.95 13.72
C VAL A 186 -8.06 4.44 12.54
N LEU A 187 -6.75 4.71 12.48
CA LEU A 187 -5.84 4.07 11.52
C LEU A 187 -5.89 2.54 11.65
N PHE A 188 -5.86 2.01 12.87
CA PHE A 188 -5.90 0.57 13.09
C PHE A 188 -7.29 -0.06 12.85
N LEU A 189 -8.38 0.72 12.96
CA LEU A 189 -9.69 0.30 12.44
C LEU A 189 -9.67 0.20 10.91
N ILE A 190 -9.07 1.17 10.21
CA ILE A 190 -8.87 1.10 8.74
C ILE A 190 -8.01 -0.12 8.36
N ASN A 191 -6.92 -0.38 9.10
CA ASN A 191 -6.08 -1.57 8.91
C ASN A 191 -6.87 -2.86 9.17
N SER A 192 -7.79 -2.90 10.14
CA SER A 192 -8.66 -4.06 10.39
C SER A 192 -9.53 -4.35 9.16
N GLU A 193 -10.16 -3.33 8.57
CA GLU A 193 -10.95 -3.52 7.35
C GLU A 193 -10.08 -4.02 6.18
N LEU A 194 -8.88 -3.45 5.98
CA LEU A 194 -7.94 -3.88 4.93
C LEU A 194 -7.45 -5.32 5.12
N ILE A 195 -7.23 -5.74 6.38
CA ILE A 195 -6.81 -7.10 6.72
C ILE A 195 -7.99 -8.08 6.60
N GLU A 196 -9.24 -7.65 6.83
CA GLU A 196 -10.42 -8.49 6.63
C GLU A 196 -10.81 -8.65 5.15
N SER A 197 -10.89 -7.56 4.38
CA SER A 197 -11.21 -7.60 2.93
C SER A 197 -10.95 -6.31 2.12
N GLY A 198 -10.87 -5.14 2.77
CA GLY A 198 -10.79 -3.83 2.12
C GLY A 198 -12.11 -3.32 1.53
N TRP A 199 -13.24 -3.99 1.78
CA TRP A 199 -14.54 -3.75 1.13
C TRP A 199 -15.58 -3.12 2.07
N GLN A 200 -16.28 -2.06 1.62
CA GLN A 200 -17.43 -1.37 2.23
C GLN A 200 -17.28 -0.75 3.63
N SER A 201 -16.81 -1.50 4.64
CA SER A 201 -16.81 -1.09 6.06
C SER A 201 -15.84 0.05 6.40
N TRP A 202 -14.91 0.38 5.51
CA TRP A 202 -13.84 1.37 5.74
C TRP A 202 -14.30 2.83 5.74
N ARG A 203 -15.40 3.15 5.04
CA ARG A 203 -15.83 4.54 4.78
C ARG A 203 -16.00 5.39 6.06
N PRO A 204 -16.67 4.92 7.14
CA PRO A 204 -16.84 5.70 8.36
C PRO A 204 -15.52 5.95 9.11
N HIS A 205 -14.58 4.99 9.06
CA HIS A 205 -13.27 5.11 9.71
C HIS A 205 -12.39 6.11 8.97
N LEU A 206 -12.36 6.06 7.63
CA LEU A 206 -11.62 7.01 6.81
C LEU A 206 -12.19 8.43 6.92
N GLU A 207 -13.51 8.59 7.02
CA GLU A 207 -14.14 9.89 7.31
C GLU A 207 -13.81 10.38 8.73
N GLY A 208 -13.81 9.48 9.73
CA GLY A 208 -13.40 9.78 11.10
C GLY A 208 -11.96 10.30 11.16
N ALA A 209 -11.03 9.63 10.46
CA ALA A 209 -9.64 10.08 10.35
C ALA A 209 -9.54 11.49 9.75
N LYS A 210 -10.25 11.77 8.64
CA LYS A 210 -10.29 13.13 8.03
C LYS A 210 -10.81 14.19 9.00
N LYS A 211 -11.86 13.88 9.76
CA LYS A 211 -12.43 14.82 10.76
C LYS A 211 -11.44 15.09 11.90
N LEU A 212 -10.79 14.05 12.44
CA LEU A 212 -9.75 14.19 13.46
C LEU A 212 -8.56 14.99 12.93
N LEU A 213 -8.02 14.66 11.75
CA LEU A 213 -6.87 15.33 11.15
C LEU A 213 -7.08 16.85 10.94
N ASN A 214 -8.31 17.29 10.65
CA ASN A 214 -8.63 18.73 10.54
C ASN A 214 -8.87 19.41 11.91
N MET A 215 -8.90 18.68 13.02
CA MET A 215 -9.01 19.21 14.39
C MET A 215 -7.66 19.30 15.11
N ILE A 216 -6.65 18.51 14.69
CA ILE A 216 -5.37 18.42 15.39
C ILE A 216 -4.42 19.53 14.91
N GLU A 217 -4.12 20.48 15.80
CA GLU A 217 -3.14 21.54 15.50
C GLU A 217 -1.74 20.97 15.19
N PRO A 218 -0.91 21.66 14.36
CA PRO A 218 0.47 21.26 14.11
C PRO A 218 1.28 21.13 15.40
N TYR A 219 1.81 19.94 15.68
CA TYR A 219 2.51 19.68 16.93
C TYR A 219 3.86 20.38 16.98
N THR A 220 4.16 21.02 18.11
CA THR A 220 5.39 21.80 18.34
C THR A 220 6.38 21.10 19.29
N GLY A 221 6.07 19.89 19.76
CA GLY A 221 6.94 19.07 20.59
C GLY A 221 7.97 18.26 19.80
N SER A 222 8.93 17.65 20.53
CA SER A 222 10.21 17.18 19.97
C SER A 222 10.22 15.79 19.32
N ASP A 223 9.17 14.99 19.45
CA ASP A 223 9.00 13.74 18.68
C ASP A 223 7.61 13.73 18.05
N THR A 224 7.59 13.75 16.72
CA THR A 224 6.39 13.66 15.87
C THR A 224 6.33 12.35 15.10
N THR A 225 7.33 11.47 15.23
CA THR A 225 7.62 10.39 14.27
C THR A 225 6.44 9.45 14.07
N LEU A 226 5.85 8.92 15.14
CA LEU A 226 4.68 8.03 15.04
C LEU A 226 3.48 8.74 14.41
N ARG A 227 3.21 9.99 14.80
CA ARG A 227 2.11 10.79 14.26
C ARG A 227 2.29 11.05 12.77
N ASP A 228 3.51 11.35 12.33
CA ASP A 228 3.81 11.59 10.91
C ASP A 228 3.49 10.36 10.06
N TYR A 229 3.89 9.16 10.51
CA TYR A 229 3.57 7.89 9.83
C TYR A 229 2.05 7.63 9.81
N ILE A 230 1.35 7.87 10.92
CA ILE A 230 -0.11 7.77 10.97
C ILE A 230 -0.80 8.72 9.98
N VAL A 231 -0.32 9.96 9.86
CA VAL A 231 -0.83 10.96 8.91
C VAL A 231 -0.53 10.55 7.46
N ALA A 232 0.68 10.05 7.18
CA ALA A 232 1.09 9.59 5.86
C ALA A 232 0.27 8.39 5.38
N ASP A 233 0.12 7.34 6.19
CA ASP A 233 -0.63 6.16 5.79
C ASP A 233 -2.14 6.44 5.70
N CYS A 234 -2.69 7.29 6.59
CA CYS A 234 -4.04 7.87 6.39
C CYS A 234 -4.17 8.55 5.02
N TYR A 235 -3.17 9.32 4.59
CA TYR A 235 -3.18 9.99 3.29
C TYR A 235 -3.04 9.02 2.10
N VAL A 236 -2.21 7.97 2.22
CA VAL A 236 -2.10 6.89 1.22
C VAL A 236 -3.47 6.23 1.02
N TYR A 237 -4.12 5.80 2.11
CA TYR A 237 -5.46 5.19 2.04
C TYR A 237 -6.51 6.15 1.45
N CYS A 238 -6.45 7.44 1.78
CA CYS A 238 -7.36 8.43 1.20
C CYS A 238 -7.14 8.72 -0.28
N THR A 239 -5.89 8.59 -0.75
CA THR A 239 -5.53 8.74 -2.17
C THR A 239 -6.02 7.55 -2.97
N LEU A 240 -5.77 6.34 -2.45
CA LEU A 240 -6.19 5.10 -3.08
C LEU A 240 -7.72 4.98 -3.11
N SER A 241 -8.42 5.30 -2.02
CA SER A 241 -9.90 5.24 -1.95
C SER A 241 -10.58 6.11 -3.00
N LEU A 242 -10.04 7.32 -3.22
CA LEU A 242 -10.49 8.26 -4.26
C LEU A 242 -10.22 7.70 -5.67
N SER A 243 -9.04 7.10 -5.89
CA SER A 243 -8.65 6.53 -7.19
C SER A 243 -9.53 5.36 -7.64
N PHE A 244 -10.05 4.56 -6.71
CA PHE A 244 -10.98 3.47 -7.00
C PHE A 244 -12.46 3.89 -7.00
N ASN A 245 -12.83 5.01 -6.36
CA ASN A 245 -14.22 5.47 -6.24
C ASN A 245 -14.49 6.91 -6.76
N PRO A 246 -13.98 7.33 -7.93
CA PRO A 246 -14.08 8.73 -8.38
C PRO A 246 -15.52 9.22 -8.62
N SER A 247 -16.50 8.31 -8.74
CA SER A 247 -17.92 8.66 -8.88
C SER A 247 -18.68 8.86 -7.57
N GLN A 248 -18.11 8.55 -6.40
CA GLN A 248 -18.73 8.79 -5.10
C GLN A 248 -17.74 9.34 -4.05
N PRO A 249 -17.13 10.52 -4.29
CA PRO A 249 -16.61 11.30 -3.19
C PRO A 249 -17.81 11.80 -2.35
N GLY A 250 -17.99 11.23 -1.17
CA GLY A 250 -18.71 11.91 -0.11
C GLY A 250 -17.88 13.08 0.43
N THR A 251 -17.77 13.19 1.75
CA THR A 251 -16.77 14.02 2.43
C THR A 251 -15.31 13.65 2.10
N GLN A 252 -15.05 12.66 1.23
CA GLN A 252 -13.71 12.25 0.84
C GLN A 252 -12.91 13.33 0.10
N ALA A 253 -13.57 14.21 -0.66
CA ALA A 253 -12.91 15.29 -1.40
C ALA A 253 -12.57 16.54 -0.54
N ALA A 254 -13.07 16.61 0.70
CA ALA A 254 -12.89 17.77 1.57
C ALA A 254 -11.60 17.68 2.41
N SER A 255 -10.69 18.64 2.19
CA SER A 255 -9.56 19.02 3.05
C SER A 255 -8.72 17.88 3.65
N PHE A 256 -7.66 17.52 2.93
CA PHE A 256 -6.34 17.59 3.55
C PHE A 256 -5.69 18.91 3.10
N ALA A 257 -5.02 19.64 3.98
CA ALA A 257 -4.18 20.77 3.58
C ALA A 257 -2.92 20.23 2.85
N PRO A 258 -2.75 20.43 1.52
CA PRO A 258 -1.73 19.69 0.77
C PRO A 258 -0.29 20.02 1.19
N SER A 259 -0.06 21.22 1.72
CA SER A 259 1.23 21.66 2.27
C SER A 259 1.70 20.80 3.46
N GLN A 260 0.84 20.64 4.47
CA GLN A 260 1.14 19.85 5.68
C GLN A 260 1.35 18.36 5.34
N VAL A 261 0.58 17.82 4.40
CA VAL A 261 0.76 16.45 3.92
C VAL A 261 2.11 16.28 3.23
N LYS A 262 2.49 17.19 2.32
CA LYS A 262 3.73 17.04 1.54
C LYS A 262 4.98 17.05 2.43
N GLU A 263 5.04 17.95 3.41
CA GLU A 263 6.11 17.99 4.41
C GLU A 263 6.15 16.73 5.28
N THR A 264 4.99 16.17 5.61
CA THR A 264 4.89 14.91 6.36
C THR A 264 5.37 13.72 5.53
N LEU A 265 4.94 13.60 4.28
CA LEU A 265 5.39 12.54 3.36
C LEU A 265 6.90 12.57 3.07
N SER A 266 7.55 13.75 3.11
CA SER A 266 9.01 13.86 3.03
C SER A 266 9.73 13.42 4.31
N ARG A 267 9.06 13.42 5.47
CA ARG A 267 9.62 12.97 6.75
C ARG A 267 9.38 11.47 7.00
N THR A 268 8.31 10.89 6.45
CA THR A 268 7.98 9.46 6.57
C THR A 268 8.76 8.58 5.59
N ASN A 269 10.09 8.62 5.68
CA ASN A 269 11.00 7.93 4.76
C ASN A 269 11.02 6.38 4.89
N ASN A 270 10.07 5.77 5.61
CA ASN A 270 9.92 4.33 5.72
C ASN A 270 8.46 3.81 5.64
N SER A 271 7.51 4.56 5.04
CA SER A 271 6.14 4.02 4.81
C SER A 271 6.16 2.75 3.95
N PHE A 272 5.30 1.79 4.30
CA PHE A 272 5.19 0.46 3.69
C PHE A 272 4.93 0.49 2.18
N PHE A 273 4.22 1.52 1.69
CA PHE A 273 3.75 1.56 0.30
C PHE A 273 4.86 1.90 -0.72
N CYS A 274 6.06 2.29 -0.25
CA CYS A 274 7.26 2.57 -1.07
C CYS A 274 6.99 3.38 -2.38
N CYS A 275 6.01 4.27 -2.34
CA CYS A 275 5.55 5.06 -3.47
C CYS A 275 6.08 6.50 -3.35
N PRO A 276 6.58 7.14 -4.43
CA PRO A 276 7.02 8.53 -4.36
C PRO A 276 5.84 9.46 -4.04
N PRO A 277 5.99 10.45 -3.12
CA PRO A 277 4.90 11.37 -2.75
C PRO A 277 4.24 12.08 -3.94
N GLU A 278 5.01 12.41 -4.98
CA GLU A 278 4.48 13.03 -6.20
C GLU A 278 3.60 12.07 -7.02
N VAL A 279 3.85 10.76 -6.99
CA VAL A 279 2.96 9.78 -7.66
C VAL A 279 1.61 9.70 -6.93
N LEU A 280 1.61 9.80 -5.58
CA LEU A 280 0.38 9.88 -4.79
C LEU A 280 -0.38 11.20 -5.06
N ASP A 281 0.32 12.33 -5.09
CA ASP A 281 -0.28 13.63 -5.46
C ASP A 281 -0.94 13.55 -6.84
N ILE A 282 -0.26 13.03 -7.86
CA ILE A 282 -0.79 12.89 -9.23
C ILE A 282 -1.97 11.91 -9.28
N LEU A 283 -1.93 10.80 -8.54
CA LEU A 283 -3.04 9.84 -8.49
C LEU A 283 -4.30 10.46 -7.85
N ARG A 284 -4.14 11.26 -6.78
CA ARG A 284 -5.20 12.06 -6.16
C ARG A 284 -5.76 13.11 -7.13
N GLU A 285 -4.89 13.88 -7.78
CA GLU A 285 -5.26 14.92 -8.75
C GLU A 285 -6.04 14.31 -9.94
N THR A 286 -5.61 13.16 -10.45
CA THR A 286 -6.31 12.39 -11.49
C THR A 286 -7.71 11.97 -11.02
N ALA A 287 -7.84 11.42 -9.80
CA ALA A 287 -9.12 11.02 -9.23
C ALA A 287 -10.09 12.21 -9.04
N GLN A 288 -9.57 13.37 -8.63
CA GLN A 288 -10.33 14.61 -8.50
C GLN A 288 -10.79 15.15 -9.86
N LEU A 289 -9.95 15.07 -10.90
CA LEU A 289 -10.29 15.48 -12.25
C LEU A 289 -11.37 14.59 -12.89
N LEU A 290 -11.26 13.26 -12.73
CA LEU A 290 -12.30 12.31 -13.16
C LEU A 290 -13.66 12.62 -12.53
N HIS A 291 -13.69 13.00 -11.24
CA HIS A 291 -14.92 13.44 -10.60
C HIS A 291 -15.43 14.78 -11.15
N ALA A 292 -14.54 15.75 -11.37
CA ALA A 292 -14.91 17.07 -11.86
C ALA A 292 -15.50 17.02 -13.29
N GLU A 293 -14.93 16.19 -14.17
CA GLU A 293 -15.50 15.90 -15.49
C GLU A 293 -16.86 15.17 -15.37
N ALA A 294 -16.96 14.15 -14.51
CA ALA A 294 -18.19 13.38 -14.32
C ALA A 294 -19.37 14.20 -13.75
N GLN A 295 -19.11 15.31 -13.05
CA GLN A 295 -20.12 16.28 -12.60
C GLN A 295 -20.39 17.40 -13.61
N GLY A 296 -19.65 17.47 -14.72
CA GLY A 296 -19.73 18.57 -15.69
C GLY A 296 -19.14 19.89 -15.21
N ASN A 297 -18.32 19.88 -14.13
CA ASN A 297 -17.63 21.07 -13.61
C ASN A 297 -16.42 21.48 -14.47
N VAL A 298 -15.91 20.56 -15.30
CA VAL A 298 -14.79 20.73 -16.24
C VAL A 298 -15.21 20.08 -17.56
N SER A 299 -14.96 20.72 -18.70
CA SER A 299 -15.27 20.13 -20.00
C SER A 299 -14.25 19.07 -20.41
N SER A 300 -14.66 18.07 -21.21
CA SER A 300 -13.76 17.00 -21.66
C SER A 300 -12.54 17.49 -22.48
N ASN A 301 -12.56 18.71 -23.02
CA ASN A 301 -11.39 19.30 -23.66
C ASN A 301 -10.37 19.82 -22.63
N GLU A 302 -10.84 20.44 -21.54
CA GLU A 302 -10.00 20.90 -20.43
C GLU A 302 -9.47 19.70 -19.64
N ALA A 303 -10.34 18.71 -19.34
CA ALA A 303 -9.94 17.47 -18.68
C ALA A 303 -8.89 16.71 -19.49
N LEU A 304 -9.05 16.61 -20.82
CA LEU A 304 -8.03 16.02 -21.70
C LEU A 304 -6.66 16.73 -21.61
N ILE A 305 -6.64 18.06 -21.53
CA ILE A 305 -5.40 18.83 -21.36
C ILE A 305 -4.77 18.48 -20.00
N GLU A 306 -5.54 18.50 -18.92
CA GLU A 306 -4.99 18.24 -17.59
C GLU A 306 -4.59 16.76 -17.37
N PHE A 307 -5.31 15.78 -17.94
CA PHE A 307 -4.82 14.39 -17.96
C PHE A 307 -3.52 14.23 -18.77
N THR A 308 -3.31 15.06 -19.81
CA THR A 308 -2.03 15.09 -20.55
C THR A 308 -0.92 15.68 -19.69
N ASN A 309 -1.18 16.78 -18.98
CA ASN A 309 -0.24 17.41 -18.04
C ASN A 309 0.15 16.46 -16.89
N LEU A 310 -0.82 15.77 -16.30
CA LEU A 310 -0.62 14.79 -15.23
C LEU A 310 0.22 13.60 -15.70
N LEU A 311 -0.03 13.07 -16.90
CA LEU A 311 0.76 11.99 -17.48
C LEU A 311 2.22 12.41 -17.75
N ASP A 312 2.43 13.56 -18.37
CA ASP A 312 3.75 14.11 -18.66
C ASP A 312 4.57 14.33 -17.37
N ARG A 313 3.92 14.84 -16.32
CA ARG A 313 4.53 15.03 -14.98
C ARG A 313 4.94 13.71 -14.33
N VAL A 314 4.09 12.67 -14.33
CA VAL A 314 4.47 11.37 -13.75
C VAL A 314 5.55 10.66 -14.58
N GLN A 315 5.52 10.79 -15.92
CA GLN A 315 6.56 10.21 -16.79
C GLN A 315 7.95 10.80 -16.50
N ARG A 316 8.04 12.12 -16.28
CA ARG A 316 9.29 12.84 -16.01
C ARG A 316 9.88 12.66 -14.62
N LEU A 317 9.19 11.98 -13.69
CA LEU A 317 9.64 11.81 -12.31
C LEU A 317 10.94 10.98 -12.22
N ASP A 318 12.01 11.60 -11.71
CA ASP A 318 13.28 10.90 -11.39
C ASP A 318 13.14 10.12 -10.07
N VAL A 319 12.73 8.87 -10.21
CA VAL A 319 12.57 7.94 -9.09
C VAL A 319 13.93 7.58 -8.44
N LEU A 320 15.04 7.59 -9.20
CA LEU A 320 16.35 7.29 -8.64
C LEU A 320 16.87 8.43 -7.76
N LYS A 321 16.57 9.68 -8.12
CA LYS A 321 16.77 10.84 -7.24
C LYS A 321 15.91 10.73 -5.98
N TRP A 322 14.61 10.49 -6.11
CA TRP A 322 13.71 10.31 -4.96
C TRP A 322 14.20 9.22 -4.00
N ALA A 323 14.63 8.06 -4.51
CA ALA A 323 15.10 6.97 -3.67
C ALA A 323 16.40 7.33 -2.90
N LYS A 324 17.29 8.14 -3.50
CA LYS A 324 18.49 8.68 -2.82
C LYS A 324 18.13 9.71 -1.75
N GLU A 325 17.19 10.59 -2.03
CA GLU A 325 16.73 11.63 -1.09
C GLU A 325 15.98 11.01 0.10
N ARG A 326 15.21 9.94 -0.12
CA ARG A 326 14.54 9.13 0.92
C ARG A 326 15.53 8.36 1.80
N MET A 327 16.62 7.84 1.21
CA MET A 327 17.54 6.91 1.85
C MET A 327 19.02 7.24 1.53
N PRO A 328 19.59 8.33 2.07
CA PRO A 328 20.94 8.77 1.73
C PRO A 328 22.02 7.73 2.08
N ASP A 329 21.85 7.00 3.18
CA ASP A 329 22.81 6.01 3.70
C ASP A 329 22.51 4.56 3.25
N ALA A 330 21.56 4.36 2.32
CA ALA A 330 21.19 3.01 1.88
C ALA A 330 22.29 2.30 1.08
N SER A 331 22.36 0.98 1.22
CA SER A 331 23.18 0.16 0.34
C SER A 331 22.73 0.29 -1.11
N LYS A 332 23.66 0.12 -2.06
CA LYS A 332 23.34 0.14 -3.51
C LYS A 332 22.20 -0.82 -3.86
N VAL A 333 22.07 -1.96 -3.18
CA VAL A 333 20.99 -2.94 -3.39
C VAL A 333 19.64 -2.39 -2.93
N ALA A 334 19.54 -1.89 -1.69
CA ALA A 334 18.31 -1.31 -1.15
C ALA A 334 17.86 -0.09 -1.95
N LEU A 335 18.80 0.74 -2.40
CA LEU A 335 18.53 1.90 -3.26
C LEU A 335 17.92 1.48 -4.61
N TRP A 336 18.48 0.46 -5.29
CA TRP A 336 17.93 -0.03 -6.56
C TRP A 336 16.59 -0.75 -6.39
N SER A 337 16.38 -1.47 -5.29
CA SER A 337 15.08 -2.05 -4.93
C SER A 337 14.02 -0.95 -4.82
N SER A 338 14.22 0.04 -3.94
CA SER A 338 13.26 1.13 -3.74
C SER A 338 13.02 1.95 -5.01
N ALA A 339 14.07 2.24 -5.80
CA ALA A 339 13.93 2.94 -7.07
C ALA A 339 13.14 2.12 -8.12
N ARG A 340 13.29 0.80 -8.14
CA ARG A 340 12.49 -0.12 -8.98
C ARG A 340 11.02 -0.11 -8.54
N THR A 341 10.75 -0.29 -7.25
CA THR A 341 9.39 -0.26 -6.69
C THR A 341 8.69 1.07 -7.01
N GLY A 342 9.36 2.21 -6.76
CA GLY A 342 8.83 3.53 -7.12
C GLY A 342 8.59 3.70 -8.62
N SER A 343 9.39 3.07 -9.49
CA SER A 343 9.15 3.07 -10.94
C SER A 343 7.96 2.19 -11.31
N ALA A 344 7.69 1.10 -10.60
CA ALA A 344 6.47 0.31 -10.78
C ALA A 344 5.22 1.14 -10.44
N HIS A 345 5.23 1.90 -9.34
CA HIS A 345 4.15 2.85 -9.04
C HIS A 345 4.03 3.95 -10.10
N ARG A 346 5.15 4.54 -10.56
CA ARG A 346 5.16 5.55 -11.63
C ARG A 346 4.53 5.04 -12.93
N LEU A 347 4.92 3.85 -13.38
CA LEU A 347 4.42 3.21 -14.61
C LEU A 347 2.96 2.77 -14.48
N ALA A 348 2.57 2.21 -13.33
CA ALA A 348 1.18 1.89 -13.04
C ALA A 348 0.29 3.15 -13.01
N THR A 349 0.74 4.26 -12.44
CA THR A 349 0.02 5.55 -12.51
C THR A 349 -0.09 6.08 -13.95
N CYS A 350 0.93 5.90 -14.80
CA CYS A 350 0.81 6.21 -16.23
C CYS A 350 -0.32 5.41 -16.89
N LEU A 351 -0.38 4.09 -16.65
CA LEU A 351 -1.44 3.23 -17.18
C LEU A 351 -2.82 3.59 -16.61
N TYR A 352 -2.91 3.88 -15.31
CA TYR A 352 -4.14 4.33 -14.65
C TYR A 352 -4.70 5.59 -15.32
N ILE A 353 -3.89 6.64 -15.53
CA ILE A 353 -4.33 7.88 -16.19
C ILE A 353 -4.84 7.59 -17.62
N ILE A 354 -4.08 6.81 -18.39
CA ILE A 354 -4.42 6.47 -19.78
C ILE A 354 -5.72 5.65 -19.85
N GLN A 355 -5.92 4.69 -18.95
CA GLN A 355 -7.15 3.90 -18.87
C GLN A 355 -8.35 4.75 -18.41
N ALA A 356 -8.14 5.60 -17.41
CA ALA A 356 -9.20 6.41 -16.79
C ALA A 356 -9.76 7.50 -17.72
N ALA A 357 -8.97 7.99 -18.68
CA ALA A 357 -9.36 9.04 -19.63
C ALA A 357 -9.48 8.51 -21.08
N PRO A 358 -10.65 8.00 -21.51
CA PRO A 358 -10.84 7.48 -22.87
C PRO A 358 -10.49 8.47 -23.99
N ALA A 359 -10.76 9.77 -23.79
CA ALA A 359 -10.41 10.82 -24.74
C ALA A 359 -8.89 11.00 -24.91
N LEU A 360 -8.10 10.74 -23.86
CA LEU A 360 -6.65 10.73 -23.91
C LEU A 360 -6.16 9.48 -24.65
N ARG A 361 -6.66 8.30 -24.27
CA ARG A 361 -6.31 7.01 -24.91
C ARG A 361 -6.60 6.99 -26.42
N ALA A 362 -7.71 7.58 -26.85
CA ALA A 362 -8.12 7.67 -28.25
C ALA A 362 -7.20 8.58 -29.11
N ARG A 363 -6.41 9.46 -28.47
CA ARG A 363 -5.44 10.34 -29.14
C ARG A 363 -4.00 9.81 -29.06
N MET A 364 -3.78 8.68 -28.39
CA MET A 364 -2.47 8.07 -28.22
C MET A 364 -2.20 6.95 -29.24
N PRO A 365 -1.00 6.91 -29.85
CA PRO A 365 -0.56 5.76 -30.64
C PRO A 365 -0.48 4.48 -29.79
N ASP A 366 -0.97 3.37 -30.34
CA ASP A 366 -1.09 2.08 -29.64
C ASP A 366 0.22 1.50 -29.10
N GLN A 367 1.37 1.92 -29.63
CA GLN A 367 2.67 1.53 -29.10
C GLN A 367 2.96 2.13 -27.71
N VAL A 368 2.37 3.28 -27.34
CA VAL A 368 2.65 3.95 -26.06
C VAL A 368 2.11 3.15 -24.87
N PRO A 369 0.84 2.71 -24.82
CA PRO A 369 0.37 1.82 -23.76
C PRO A 369 1.08 0.46 -23.77
N LYS A 370 1.42 -0.09 -24.95
CA LYS A 370 2.13 -1.38 -25.06
C LYS A 370 3.54 -1.32 -24.47
N ALA A 371 4.27 -0.23 -24.72
CA ALA A 371 5.57 0.02 -24.08
C ALA A 371 5.42 0.11 -22.56
N LEU A 372 4.50 0.93 -22.04
CA LEU A 372 4.27 1.08 -20.60
C LEU A 372 3.86 -0.23 -19.90
N ILE A 373 3.11 -1.11 -20.57
CA ILE A 373 2.77 -2.45 -20.07
C ILE A 373 4.03 -3.34 -19.99
N GLN A 374 4.88 -3.31 -21.02
CA GLN A 374 6.14 -4.06 -21.05
C GLN A 374 7.13 -3.53 -19.99
N ASP A 375 7.33 -2.22 -19.90
CA ASP A 375 8.18 -1.56 -18.92
C ASP A 375 7.75 -1.90 -17.49
N LEU A 376 6.43 -1.96 -17.21
CA LEU A 376 5.90 -2.33 -15.91
C LEU A 376 6.15 -3.81 -15.59
N TYR A 377 5.97 -4.71 -16.55
CA TYR A 377 6.31 -6.12 -16.41
C TYR A 377 7.81 -6.32 -16.11
N GLU A 378 8.69 -5.69 -16.90
CA GLU A 378 10.14 -5.76 -16.73
C GLU A 378 10.64 -5.08 -15.45
N THR A 379 9.91 -4.07 -14.95
CA THR A 379 10.18 -3.46 -13.64
C THR A 379 9.79 -4.40 -12.49
N LEU A 380 8.70 -5.16 -12.61
CA LEU A 380 8.20 -6.05 -11.56
C LEU A 380 8.95 -7.40 -11.51
N LEU A 381 9.24 -7.99 -12.68
CA LEU A 381 9.79 -9.34 -12.85
C LEU A 381 11.05 -9.66 -12.00
N PRO A 382 12.09 -8.80 -11.91
CA PRO A 382 13.38 -9.17 -11.31
C PRO A 382 13.46 -8.94 -9.79
N GLN A 383 12.33 -8.76 -9.12
CA GLN A 383 12.23 -8.47 -7.68
C GLN A 383 11.83 -9.75 -6.93
N PRO A 384 12.71 -10.33 -6.10
CA PRO A 384 12.43 -11.57 -5.39
C PRO A 384 11.45 -11.37 -4.23
N ASP A 385 10.78 -12.46 -3.84
CA ASP A 385 9.84 -12.51 -2.70
C ASP A 385 10.49 -12.05 -1.38
N GLU A 386 11.81 -12.23 -1.26
CA GLU A 386 12.61 -11.88 -0.08
C GLU A 386 13.08 -10.40 -0.07
N ASP A 387 12.70 -9.58 -1.05
CA ASP A 387 12.97 -8.14 -1.09
C ASP A 387 12.02 -7.37 -0.13
N PRO A 388 12.51 -6.50 0.78
CA PRO A 388 11.65 -5.76 1.71
C PRO A 388 10.52 -4.95 1.03
N ASN A 389 10.76 -4.45 -0.18
CA ASN A 389 9.79 -3.67 -0.94
C ASN A 389 8.84 -4.55 -1.79
N PHE A 390 8.95 -5.88 -1.74
CA PHE A 390 8.08 -6.77 -2.50
C PHE A 390 6.59 -6.58 -2.17
N LYS A 391 6.28 -6.43 -0.87
CA LYS A 391 4.93 -6.17 -0.34
C LYS A 391 4.26 -4.90 -0.89
N ALA A 392 5.04 -3.89 -1.30
CA ALA A 392 4.51 -2.66 -1.90
C ALA A 392 3.99 -2.89 -3.34
N THR A 393 4.44 -3.94 -4.03
CA THR A 393 4.10 -4.15 -5.46
C THR A 393 2.72 -4.75 -5.73
N GLY A 394 1.84 -4.87 -4.72
CA GLY A 394 0.44 -5.28 -4.89
C GLY A 394 -0.33 -4.41 -5.90
N TRP A 395 -0.46 -3.11 -5.62
CA TRP A 395 -1.19 -2.17 -6.49
C TRP A 395 -0.62 -2.09 -7.92
N PRO A 396 0.71 -1.95 -8.15
CA PRO A 396 1.28 -2.03 -9.49
C PRO A 396 0.99 -3.36 -10.22
N THR A 397 0.97 -4.49 -9.49
CA THR A 397 0.65 -5.80 -10.06
C THR A 397 -0.84 -5.91 -10.42
N PHE A 398 -1.74 -5.33 -9.63
CA PHE A 398 -3.16 -5.23 -9.98
C PHE A 398 -3.38 -4.37 -11.23
N ILE A 399 -2.74 -3.20 -11.34
CA ILE A 399 -2.86 -2.33 -12.51
C ILE A 399 -2.29 -2.99 -13.78
N TYR A 400 -1.19 -3.76 -13.68
CA TYR A 400 -0.76 -4.61 -14.80
C TYR A 400 -1.84 -5.68 -15.11
N GLY A 401 -2.45 -6.27 -14.09
CA GLY A 401 -3.58 -7.21 -14.21
C GLY A 401 -4.80 -6.69 -14.96
N THR A 402 -5.12 -5.38 -14.88
CA THR A 402 -6.20 -4.79 -15.69
C THR A 402 -5.85 -4.66 -17.19
N THR A 403 -4.62 -4.99 -17.58
CA THR A 403 -4.18 -5.10 -18.99
C THR A 403 -3.90 -6.54 -19.45
N ALA A 404 -3.97 -7.52 -18.54
CA ALA A 404 -3.60 -8.90 -18.82
C ALA A 404 -4.68 -9.63 -19.64
N THR A 405 -4.45 -9.74 -20.96
CA THR A 405 -5.41 -10.35 -21.91
C THR A 405 -5.12 -11.81 -22.23
N THR A 406 -3.91 -12.33 -21.95
CA THR A 406 -3.52 -13.71 -22.27
C THR A 406 -3.58 -14.64 -21.06
N PRO A 407 -3.76 -15.96 -21.21
CA PRO A 407 -3.73 -16.90 -20.09
C PRO A 407 -2.45 -16.83 -19.26
N GLU A 408 -1.30 -16.60 -19.90
CA GLU A 408 0.04 -16.60 -19.29
C GLU A 408 0.27 -15.33 -18.48
N SER A 409 -0.10 -14.16 -19.02
CA SER A 409 -0.02 -12.88 -18.30
C SER A 409 -0.99 -12.86 -17.11
N ARG A 410 -2.20 -13.42 -17.28
CA ARG A 410 -3.18 -13.60 -16.19
C ARG A 410 -2.67 -14.55 -15.10
N ALA A 411 -2.04 -15.67 -15.47
CA ALA A 411 -1.45 -16.61 -14.51
C ALA A 411 -0.30 -15.96 -13.72
N TRP A 412 0.63 -15.27 -14.39
CA TRP A 412 1.73 -14.56 -13.73
C TRP A 412 1.25 -13.52 -12.71
N VAL A 413 0.20 -12.77 -13.04
CA VAL A 413 -0.43 -11.82 -12.09
C VAL A 413 -1.01 -12.54 -10.87
N MET A 414 -1.69 -13.66 -11.08
CA MET A 414 -2.29 -14.44 -9.99
C MET A 414 -1.23 -15.03 -9.06
N ASP A 415 -0.19 -15.65 -9.61
CA ASP A 415 0.90 -16.22 -8.81
C ASP A 415 1.66 -15.12 -8.05
N ARG A 416 1.88 -13.95 -8.67
CA ARG A 416 2.52 -12.81 -8.02
C ARG A 416 1.67 -12.21 -6.90
N LEU A 417 0.38 -11.97 -7.10
CA LEU A 417 -0.50 -11.49 -6.04
C LEU A 417 -0.64 -12.51 -4.90
N LYS A 418 -0.63 -13.82 -5.21
CA LYS A 418 -0.59 -14.89 -4.20
C LYS A 418 0.69 -14.85 -3.37
N ALA A 419 1.85 -14.61 -3.98
CA ALA A 419 3.13 -14.44 -3.28
C ALA A 419 3.12 -13.19 -2.37
N VAL A 420 2.67 -12.04 -2.90
CA VAL A 420 2.51 -10.80 -2.09
C VAL A 420 1.59 -11.06 -0.89
N ALA A 421 0.48 -11.78 -1.09
CA ALA A 421 -0.47 -12.13 -0.03
C ALA A 421 -0.04 -13.28 0.91
N GLN A 422 1.12 -13.92 0.69
CA GLN A 422 1.78 -14.80 1.66
C GLN A 422 2.77 -14.02 2.54
N ILE A 423 3.42 -13.00 1.97
CA ILE A 423 4.35 -12.11 2.68
C ILE A 423 3.59 -11.04 3.47
N ASN A 424 2.46 -10.57 2.97
CA ASN A 424 1.61 -9.56 3.62
C ASN A 424 0.14 -10.00 3.51
N PRO A 425 -0.37 -10.87 4.41
CA PRO A 425 -1.68 -11.52 4.30
C PRO A 425 -2.88 -10.60 4.65
N TRP A 426 -2.94 -9.42 4.04
CA TRP A 426 -4.04 -8.48 4.16
C TRP A 426 -5.17 -8.84 3.19
N GLY A 427 -6.41 -8.77 3.68
CA GLY A 427 -7.66 -9.09 3.00
C GLY A 427 -7.78 -8.57 1.57
N PHE A 428 -7.41 -7.29 1.37
CA PHE A 428 -7.57 -6.60 0.09
C PHE A 428 -6.87 -7.29 -1.09
N LEU A 429 -5.71 -7.92 -0.88
CA LEU A 429 -4.98 -8.64 -1.94
C LEU A 429 -5.72 -9.87 -2.45
N TYR A 430 -6.51 -10.53 -1.59
CA TYR A 430 -7.38 -11.62 -2.00
C TYR A 430 -8.59 -11.10 -2.79
N SER A 431 -9.16 -9.97 -2.36
CA SER A 431 -10.25 -9.31 -3.10
C SER A 431 -9.77 -8.69 -4.43
N ALA A 432 -8.49 -8.31 -4.56
CA ALA A 432 -7.83 -7.96 -5.82
C ALA A 432 -7.79 -9.15 -6.79
N ILE A 433 -7.40 -10.33 -6.29
CA ILE A 433 -7.42 -11.60 -7.02
C ILE A 433 -8.84 -11.96 -7.49
N ASP A 434 -9.84 -11.81 -6.64
CA ASP A 434 -11.24 -12.08 -7.02
C ASP A 434 -11.77 -11.06 -8.04
N THR A 435 -11.38 -9.79 -7.90
CA THR A 435 -11.76 -8.70 -8.80
C THR A 435 -11.21 -8.87 -10.21
N LEU A 436 -9.92 -9.19 -10.35
CA LEU A 436 -9.32 -9.45 -11.66
C LEU A 436 -10.00 -10.63 -12.36
N GLN A 437 -10.31 -11.71 -11.63
CA GLN A 437 -11.08 -12.83 -12.19
C GLN A 437 -12.46 -12.42 -12.69
N ILE A 438 -13.13 -11.45 -12.04
CA ILE A 438 -14.41 -10.92 -12.51
C ILE A 438 -14.21 -10.08 -13.77
N LEU A 439 -13.30 -9.10 -13.74
CA LEU A 439 -12.99 -8.24 -14.90
C LEU A 439 -12.66 -9.07 -16.16
N TRP A 440 -11.78 -10.06 -16.03
CA TRP A 440 -11.36 -10.95 -17.13
C TRP A 440 -12.50 -11.85 -17.67
N LYS A 441 -13.53 -12.16 -16.87
CA LYS A 441 -14.75 -12.86 -17.35
C LYS A 441 -15.63 -11.92 -18.17
N HIS A 442 -15.68 -10.63 -17.83
CA HIS A 442 -16.47 -9.61 -18.53
C HIS A 442 -15.80 -9.04 -19.79
N GLU A 443 -14.54 -9.37 -20.09
CA GLU A 443 -13.89 -9.05 -21.38
C GLU A 443 -14.46 -9.85 -22.57
N ASN A 444 -15.07 -11.01 -22.33
CA ASN A 444 -15.68 -11.84 -23.38
C ASN A 444 -17.10 -11.36 -23.80
N GLY A 445 -17.61 -10.29 -23.20
CA GLY A 445 -18.87 -9.65 -23.58
C GLY A 445 -18.69 -8.63 -24.69
N ASN A 446 -19.77 -8.30 -25.42
CA ASN A 446 -19.78 -7.32 -26.51
C ASN A 446 -19.75 -5.85 -26.00
N ASP A 447 -18.94 -5.59 -24.98
CA ASP A 447 -18.92 -4.40 -24.13
C ASP A 447 -17.71 -3.50 -24.47
N GLY A 448 -17.62 -3.12 -25.75
CA GLY A 448 -16.47 -2.45 -26.35
C GLY A 448 -16.29 -0.97 -25.99
N CYS A 449 -16.74 -0.53 -24.82
CA CYS A 449 -16.70 0.88 -24.40
C CYS A 449 -16.38 1.08 -22.90
N MET A 450 -16.76 0.14 -22.02
CA MET A 450 -16.57 0.30 -20.57
C MET A 450 -15.12 0.03 -20.13
N ASN A 451 -14.50 1.04 -19.52
CA ASN A 451 -13.25 0.95 -18.77
C ASN A 451 -13.41 0.08 -17.51
N TRP A 452 -12.35 -0.56 -17.02
CA TRP A 452 -12.39 -1.38 -15.80
C TRP A 452 -12.86 -0.58 -14.58
N LEU A 453 -12.52 0.71 -14.45
CA LEU A 453 -13.04 1.59 -13.39
C LEU A 453 -14.57 1.75 -13.44
N GLN A 454 -15.17 1.75 -14.63
CA GLN A 454 -16.63 1.76 -14.80
C GLN A 454 -17.21 0.37 -14.44
N LYS A 455 -16.55 -0.72 -14.83
CA LYS A 455 -16.96 -2.09 -14.45
C LYS A 455 -16.93 -2.30 -12.93
N LEU A 456 -15.92 -1.80 -12.19
CA LEU A 456 -15.89 -1.87 -10.72
C LEU A 456 -17.05 -1.11 -10.07
N LYS A 457 -17.37 0.08 -10.59
CA LYS A 457 -18.51 0.90 -10.15
C LYS A 457 -19.84 0.18 -10.38
N ASP A 458 -20.04 -0.41 -11.55
CA ASP A 458 -21.27 -1.11 -11.92
C ASP A 458 -21.44 -2.43 -11.14
N LEU A 459 -20.34 -3.08 -10.76
CA LEU A 459 -20.31 -4.21 -9.83
C LEU A 459 -20.52 -3.80 -8.35
N ASN A 460 -20.62 -2.50 -8.05
CA ASN A 460 -20.75 -1.92 -6.71
C ASN A 460 -19.64 -2.37 -5.73
N VAL A 461 -18.41 -2.52 -6.24
CA VAL A 461 -17.25 -2.97 -5.45
C VAL A 461 -16.50 -1.78 -4.84
N ASP A 462 -16.80 -1.53 -3.57
CA ASP A 462 -16.33 -0.38 -2.81
C ASP A 462 -14.97 -0.63 -2.12
N PHE A 463 -13.88 -0.51 -2.90
CA PHE A 463 -12.52 -0.71 -2.39
C PHE A 463 -11.91 0.52 -1.73
N LEU A 464 -11.23 0.31 -0.59
CA LEU A 464 -10.28 1.28 -0.07
C LEU A 464 -8.95 1.25 -0.84
N MET A 465 -8.49 0.05 -1.16
CA MET A 465 -7.20 -0.27 -1.80
C MET A 465 -7.32 -1.62 -2.51
N VAL A 466 -6.47 -1.84 -3.52
CA VAL A 466 -6.34 -3.07 -4.31
C VAL A 466 -4.86 -3.34 -4.58
#